data_AF-A8TZG2-F1
#
_entry.id   AF-A8TZG2-F1
#
_cell.length_a   1.000
_cell.length_b   1.000
_cell.length_c   1.000
_cell.angle_alpha   90.00
_cell.angle_beta   90.00
_cell.angle_gamma   90.00
#
_symmetry.space_group_name_H-M   'P 1'
#
loop_
_entity.id
_entity.type
_entity.pdbx_description
1 polymer ?
#
loop_
_entity_poly.entity_id
_entity_poly.type
_entity_poly.pdbx_seq_one_letter_code
_entity_poly.pdbx_strand_id
1 'polypeptide(L)'
;MTYIDPPSPRLWTDRIRWFDERLRKAANDSPLYVGGQTEAVLTELRRVFAVGAWVTAVILAQTAIDSEVAERVEQAVGDGLYLNAVRFGPDYVWLRERRNAYLHNEGPVPAVTAQDLAMEPARLEKEARRAIELMADALAGRA
;
A
#
# COMPACT_ATOMS: atom_id res chain seq x y z
N MET A 1 -11.84 -10.64 -22.53
CA MET A 1 -10.98 -10.72 -21.34
C MET A 1 -9.55 -10.78 -21.85
N THR A 2 -8.73 -9.77 -21.58
CA THR A 2 -7.35 -9.70 -22.07
C THR A 2 -6.48 -10.69 -21.28
N TYR A 3 -5.63 -11.45 -21.97
CA TYR A 3 -4.65 -12.31 -21.33
C TYR A 3 -3.66 -11.45 -20.54
N ILE A 4 -3.35 -11.83 -19.30
CA ILE A 4 -2.38 -11.12 -18.44
C ILE A 4 -1.13 -11.98 -18.38
N ASP A 5 -0.07 -11.53 -19.04
CA ASP A 5 1.23 -12.18 -18.96
C ASP A 5 1.83 -12.02 -17.56
N PRO A 6 2.42 -13.07 -16.97
CA PRO A 6 3.18 -12.91 -15.74
C PRO A 6 4.40 -12.01 -16.02
N PRO A 7 4.86 -11.22 -15.03
CA PRO A 7 6.10 -10.49 -15.17
C PRO A 7 7.27 -11.46 -15.40
N SER A 8 8.33 -10.98 -16.06
CA SER A 8 9.55 -11.78 -16.17
C SER A 8 10.10 -12.14 -14.77
N PRO A 9 10.77 -13.29 -14.59
CA PRO A 9 11.33 -13.68 -13.30
C PRO A 9 12.27 -12.62 -12.69
N ARG A 10 12.99 -11.89 -13.55
CA ARG A 10 13.82 -10.76 -13.14
C ARG A 10 12.99 -9.60 -12.57
N LEU A 11 11.96 -9.18 -13.29
CA LEU A 11 11.10 -8.07 -12.86
C LEU A 11 10.35 -8.40 -11.56
N TRP A 12 9.86 -9.64 -11.43
CA TRP A 12 9.30 -10.16 -10.18
C TRP A 12 10.29 -10.00 -9.01
N THR A 13 11.52 -10.47 -9.20
CA THR A 13 12.57 -10.44 -8.17
C THR A 13 12.94 -9.00 -7.80
N ASP A 14 13.08 -8.11 -8.78
CA ASP A 14 13.43 -6.71 -8.54
C ASP A 14 12.32 -5.96 -7.78
N ARG A 15 11.04 -6.26 -8.06
CA ARG A 15 9.90 -5.70 -7.32
C ARG A 15 9.85 -6.19 -5.88
N ILE A 16 10.06 -7.49 -5.65
CA ILE A 16 10.15 -8.04 -4.28
C ILE A 16 11.30 -7.39 -3.52
N ARG A 17 12.49 -7.30 -4.14
CA ARG A 17 13.65 -6.67 -3.50
C ARG A 17 13.35 -5.22 -3.11
N TRP A 18 12.74 -4.46 -4.02
CA TRP A 18 12.36 -3.07 -3.73
C TRP A 18 11.37 -2.98 -2.56
N PHE A 19 10.35 -3.85 -2.54
CA PHE A 19 9.35 -3.88 -1.47
C PHE A 19 9.99 -4.15 -0.10
N ASP A 20 10.81 -5.19 -0.04
CA ASP A 20 11.50 -5.60 1.19
C ASP A 20 12.50 -4.55 1.67
N GLU A 21 13.22 -3.91 0.74
CA GLU A 21 14.11 -2.78 1.04
C GLU A 21 13.33 -1.57 1.57
N ARG A 22 12.13 -1.30 1.07
CA ARG A 22 11.33 -0.16 1.53
C ARG A 22 10.87 -0.34 2.96
N LEU A 23 10.37 -1.52 3.32
CA LEU A 23 9.98 -1.86 4.70
C LEU A 23 11.19 -1.81 5.63
N ARG A 24 12.32 -2.40 5.21
CA ARG A 24 13.55 -2.41 6.02
C ARG A 24 14.05 -0.99 6.31
N LYS A 25 14.09 -0.12 5.30
CA LYS A 25 14.49 1.29 5.47
C LYS A 25 13.51 2.05 6.36
N ALA A 26 12.21 1.82 6.19
CA ALA A 26 11.19 2.41 7.05
C ALA A 26 11.38 2.01 8.51
N ALA A 27 11.88 0.80 8.77
CA ALA A 27 12.16 0.31 10.12
C ALA A 27 13.59 0.63 10.63
N ASN A 28 14.39 1.46 9.94
CA ASN A 28 15.82 1.69 10.27
C ASN A 28 16.60 0.37 10.43
N ASP A 29 16.44 -0.53 9.46
CA ASP A 29 17.08 -1.85 9.45
C ASP A 29 16.76 -2.75 10.66
N SER A 30 15.73 -2.39 11.44
CA SER A 30 15.20 -3.19 12.55
C SER A 30 14.02 -4.06 12.08
N PRO A 31 13.69 -5.14 12.81
CA PRO A 31 12.47 -5.89 12.54
C PRO A 31 11.22 -5.00 12.69
N LEU A 32 10.32 -5.07 11.71
CA LEU A 32 9.03 -4.41 11.78
C LEU A 32 8.05 -5.34 12.50
N TYR A 33 7.68 -4.98 13.72
CA TYR A 33 6.68 -5.71 14.49
C TYR A 33 5.29 -5.16 14.19
N VAL A 34 4.42 -6.02 13.68
CA VAL A 34 3.01 -5.73 13.40
C VAL A 34 2.16 -6.89 13.90
N GLY A 35 0.87 -6.67 14.08
CA GLY A 35 -0.02 -7.77 14.44
C GLY A 35 -0.25 -8.78 13.32
N GLY A 36 -0.77 -9.95 13.69
CA GLY A 36 -0.90 -11.09 12.77
C GLY A 36 -1.82 -10.82 11.58
N GLN A 37 -2.86 -10.01 11.74
CA GLN A 37 -3.72 -9.60 10.62
C GLN A 37 -2.97 -8.68 9.65
N THR A 38 -2.22 -7.70 10.18
CA THR A 38 -1.39 -6.80 9.37
C THR A 38 -0.33 -7.58 8.61
N GLU A 39 0.33 -8.56 9.23
CA GLU A 39 1.31 -9.45 8.59
C GLU A 39 0.72 -10.25 7.42
N ALA A 40 -0.48 -10.79 7.59
CA ALA A 40 -1.18 -11.51 6.52
C ALA A 40 -1.47 -10.58 5.33
N VAL A 41 -1.95 -9.37 5.58
CA VAL A 41 -2.22 -8.37 4.53
C VAL A 41 -0.93 -7.93 3.84
N LEU A 42 0.18 -7.75 4.57
CA LEU A 42 1.49 -7.43 3.98
C LEU A 42 1.99 -8.54 3.05
N THR A 43 1.76 -9.80 3.43
CA THR A 43 2.12 -10.96 2.60
C THR A 43 1.37 -10.95 1.28
N GLU A 44 0.07 -10.67 1.29
CA GLU A 44 -0.73 -10.52 0.07
C GLU A 44 -0.32 -9.29 -0.74
N LEU A 45 -0.09 -8.16 -0.08
CA LEU A 45 0.39 -6.93 -0.72
C LEU A 45 1.71 -7.15 -1.48
N ARG A 46 2.66 -7.85 -0.87
CA ARG A 46 3.94 -8.21 -1.49
C ARG A 46 3.73 -9.02 -2.77
N ARG A 47 2.81 -10.00 -2.75
CA ARG A 47 2.48 -10.83 -3.93
C ARG A 47 1.85 -10.00 -5.05
N VAL A 48 0.83 -9.18 -4.73
CA VAL A 48 0.12 -8.38 -5.74
C VAL A 48 1.01 -7.29 -6.34
N PHE A 49 1.91 -6.71 -5.54
CA PHE A 49 2.90 -5.77 -6.04
C PHE A 49 3.91 -6.45 -6.98
N ALA A 50 4.38 -7.65 -6.62
CA ALA A 50 5.31 -8.40 -7.45
C ALA A 50 4.73 -8.76 -8.84
N VAL A 51 3.47 -9.22 -8.91
CA VAL A 51 2.78 -9.49 -10.19
C VAL A 51 2.47 -8.23 -11.00
N GLY A 52 2.36 -7.06 -10.37
CA GLY A 52 1.96 -5.82 -11.04
C GLY A 52 0.48 -5.47 -10.94
N ALA A 53 -0.23 -5.98 -9.93
CA ALA A 53 -1.62 -5.64 -9.66
C ALA A 53 -1.71 -4.33 -8.86
N TRP A 54 -1.43 -3.22 -9.54
CA TRP A 54 -1.19 -1.91 -8.93
C TRP A 54 -2.37 -1.32 -8.15
N VAL A 55 -3.57 -1.40 -8.70
CA VAL A 55 -4.79 -0.94 -8.01
C VAL A 55 -5.00 -1.73 -6.71
N THR A 56 -4.85 -3.05 -6.78
CA THR A 56 -4.93 -3.94 -5.62
C THR A 56 -3.85 -3.61 -4.59
N ALA A 57 -2.63 -3.29 -5.02
CA ALA A 57 -1.56 -2.90 -4.13
C ALA A 57 -1.89 -1.61 -3.35
N VAL A 58 -2.50 -0.60 -3.99
CA VAL A 58 -2.96 0.61 -3.30
C VAL A 58 -4.03 0.30 -2.26
N ILE A 59 -5.01 -0.55 -2.61
CA ILE A 59 -6.09 -0.95 -1.70
C ILE A 59 -5.51 -1.68 -0.48
N LEU A 60 -4.66 -2.68 -0.69
CA LEU A 60 -4.07 -3.46 0.40
C LEU A 60 -3.10 -2.65 1.25
N ALA A 61 -2.40 -1.66 0.68
CA ALA A 61 -1.57 -0.75 1.46
C ALA A 61 -2.39 0.05 2.48
N GLN A 62 -3.54 0.61 2.07
CA GLN A 62 -4.46 1.26 3.01
C GLN A 62 -5.00 0.26 4.05
N THR A 63 -5.40 -0.94 3.63
CA THR A 63 -5.91 -1.98 4.53
C THR A 63 -4.88 -2.38 5.61
N ALA A 64 -3.60 -2.48 5.27
CA ALA A 64 -2.54 -2.78 6.24
C ALA A 64 -2.40 -1.66 7.29
N ILE A 65 -2.48 -0.39 6.87
CA ILE A 65 -2.47 0.76 7.78
C ILE A 65 -3.70 0.72 8.70
N ASP A 66 -4.88 0.50 8.15
CA ASP A 66 -6.14 0.45 8.92
C ASP A 66 -6.11 -0.67 9.97
N SER A 67 -5.60 -1.85 9.60
CA SER A 67 -5.42 -3.00 10.49
C SER A 67 -4.49 -2.66 11.66
N GLU A 68 -3.31 -2.12 11.37
CA GLU A 68 -2.33 -1.75 12.39
C GLU A 68 -2.82 -0.63 13.31
N VAL A 69 -3.48 0.38 12.75
CA VAL A 69 -4.05 1.48 13.53
C VAL A 69 -5.16 0.98 14.46
N ALA A 70 -6.02 0.08 13.99
CA ALA A 70 -7.08 -0.50 14.81
C ALA A 70 -6.51 -1.26 16.01
N GLU A 71 -5.50 -2.08 15.78
CA GLU A 71 -4.84 -2.86 16.84
C GLU A 71 -4.11 -1.97 17.86
N ARG A 72 -3.40 -0.95 17.40
CA ARG A 72 -2.74 0.05 18.27
C ARG A 72 -3.73 0.78 19.16
N VAL A 73 -4.88 1.17 18.61
CA VAL A 73 -5.97 1.81 19.36
C VAL A 73 -6.55 0.85 20.40
N GLU A 74 -6.81 -0.41 20.03
CA GLU A 74 -7.33 -1.43 20.95
C GLU A 74 -6.38 -1.70 22.11
N GLN A 75 -5.07 -1.80 21.83
CA GLN A 75 -4.04 -2.04 22.84
C GLN A 75 -3.71 -0.79 23.67
N ALA A 76 -4.30 0.38 23.35
CA ALA A 76 -3.91 1.68 23.90
C ALA A 76 -2.40 1.99 23.76
N VAL A 77 -1.80 1.49 22.68
CA VAL A 77 -0.38 1.66 22.34
C VAL A 77 -0.29 2.60 21.15
N GLY A 78 0.23 3.81 21.35
CA GLY A 78 0.49 4.75 20.27
C GLY A 78 0.49 6.20 20.71
N ASP A 79 1.34 7.01 20.07
CA ASP A 79 1.32 8.46 20.24
C ASP A 79 0.08 9.05 19.55
N GLY A 80 -0.71 9.84 20.28
CA GLY A 80 -1.87 10.53 19.72
C GLY A 80 -1.51 11.46 18.55
N LEU A 81 -0.28 11.99 18.51
CA LEU A 81 0.23 12.76 17.39
C LEU A 81 0.43 11.88 16.14
N TYR A 82 1.03 10.70 16.30
CA TYR A 82 1.19 9.71 15.22
C TYR A 82 -0.18 9.28 14.66
N LEU A 83 -1.13 8.94 15.54
CA LEU A 83 -2.48 8.54 15.10
C LEU A 83 -3.19 9.68 14.37
N ASN A 84 -2.97 10.93 14.78
CA ASN A 84 -3.50 12.10 14.09
C ASN A 84 -2.86 12.26 12.71
N ALA A 85 -1.54 12.12 12.60
CA ALA A 85 -0.81 12.20 11.34
C ALA A 85 -1.27 11.15 10.33
N VAL A 86 -1.41 9.88 10.74
CA VAL A 86 -1.94 8.82 9.87
C VAL A 86 -3.39 9.10 9.44
N ARG A 87 -4.21 9.70 10.31
CA ARG A 87 -5.63 9.97 9.99
C ARG A 87 -5.81 11.17 9.09
N PHE A 88 -5.10 12.27 9.35
CA PHE A 88 -5.38 13.58 8.78
C PHE A 88 -4.22 14.18 7.98
N GLY A 89 -3.04 13.56 8.01
CA GLY A 89 -1.88 14.00 7.25
C GLY A 89 -2.16 13.98 5.75
N PRO A 90 -1.65 14.98 4.98
CA PRO A 90 -2.00 15.16 3.57
C PRO A 90 -1.65 13.94 2.70
N ASP A 91 -0.58 13.23 3.03
CA ASP A 91 -0.21 12.01 2.32
C ASP A 91 -1.18 10.85 2.56
N TYR A 92 -1.64 10.68 3.79
CA TYR A 92 -2.62 9.65 4.13
C TYR A 92 -4.03 10.01 3.66
N VAL A 93 -4.36 11.30 3.61
CA VAL A 93 -5.55 11.79 2.91
C VAL A 93 -5.48 11.41 1.43
N TRP A 94 -4.35 11.69 0.77
CA TRP A 94 -4.14 11.30 -0.63
C TRP A 94 -4.33 9.79 -0.84
N LEU A 95 -3.78 8.95 0.04
CA LEU A 95 -3.90 7.50 -0.08
C LEU A 95 -5.38 7.05 0.03
N ARG A 96 -6.10 7.57 1.02
CA ARG A 96 -7.54 7.27 1.22
C ARG A 96 -8.37 7.72 0.03
N GLU A 97 -8.17 8.94 -0.46
CA GLU A 97 -8.86 9.45 -1.65
C GLU A 97 -8.55 8.62 -2.89
N ARG A 98 -7.28 8.22 -3.06
CA ARG A 98 -6.88 7.39 -4.19
C ARG A 98 -7.52 6.00 -4.14
N ARG A 99 -7.49 5.35 -2.98
CA ARG A 99 -8.16 4.07 -2.73
C ARG A 99 -9.67 4.19 -2.97
N ASN A 100 -10.29 5.29 -2.54
CA ASN A 100 -11.71 5.52 -2.74
C ASN A 100 -12.04 5.72 -4.23
N ALA A 101 -11.23 6.46 -4.99
CA ALA A 101 -11.42 6.60 -6.43
C ALA A 101 -11.32 5.25 -7.20
N TYR A 102 -10.56 4.29 -6.66
CA TYR A 102 -10.49 2.94 -7.22
C TYR A 102 -11.65 2.02 -6.84
N LEU A 103 -12.32 2.26 -5.71
CA LEU A 103 -13.40 1.41 -5.22
C LEU A 103 -14.79 1.96 -5.50
N HIS A 104 -14.92 3.29 -5.56
CA HIS A 104 -16.19 3.98 -5.70
C HIS A 104 -16.22 4.69 -7.05
N ASN A 105 -17.25 4.39 -7.84
CA ASN A 105 -17.57 5.15 -9.05
C ASN A 105 -18.45 6.36 -8.71
N GLU A 106 -18.09 7.07 -7.63
CA GLU A 106 -18.85 8.21 -7.12
C GLU A 106 -17.86 9.36 -6.95
N GLY A 107 -17.85 10.29 -7.90
CA GLY A 107 -16.98 11.46 -7.85
C GLY A 107 -16.65 12.06 -9.21
N PRO A 108 -15.86 13.14 -9.25
CA PRO A 108 -15.46 13.81 -10.48
C PRO A 108 -14.36 13.05 -11.24
N VAL A 109 -13.76 12.01 -10.64
CA VAL A 109 -12.68 11.22 -11.26
C VAL A 109 -13.29 10.03 -12.00
N PRO A 110 -12.94 9.79 -13.27
CA PRO A 110 -13.40 8.61 -14.00
C PRO A 110 -13.01 7.31 -13.28
N ALA A 111 -13.91 6.33 -13.30
CA ALA A 111 -13.63 5.00 -12.79
C ALA A 111 -12.42 4.38 -13.51
N VAL A 112 -11.56 3.68 -12.76
CA VAL A 112 -10.49 2.89 -13.35
C VAL A 112 -11.07 1.78 -14.22
N THR A 113 -10.58 1.67 -15.44
CA THR A 113 -11.05 0.70 -16.43
C THR A 113 -9.96 -0.33 -16.75
N ALA A 114 -10.35 -1.44 -17.38
CA ALA A 114 -9.39 -2.41 -17.91
C ALA A 114 -8.44 -1.79 -18.95
N GLN A 115 -8.86 -0.73 -19.66
CA GLN A 115 -8.01 -0.02 -20.60
C GLN A 115 -6.92 0.76 -19.87
N ASP A 116 -7.23 1.41 -18.75
CA ASP A 116 -6.23 2.14 -17.96
C ASP A 116 -5.17 1.20 -17.38
N LEU A 117 -5.58 -0.01 -16.95
CA LEU A 117 -4.65 -1.05 -16.50
C LEU A 117 -3.63 -1.43 -17.58
N ALA A 118 -4.04 -1.43 -18.85
CA ALA A 118 -3.18 -1.78 -19.98
C ALA A 118 -2.34 -0.59 -20.49
N MET A 119 -2.92 0.61 -20.51
CA MET A 119 -2.34 1.79 -21.14
C MET A 119 -1.50 2.65 -20.18
N GLU A 120 -1.77 2.58 -18.88
CA GLU A 120 -1.10 3.41 -17.87
C GLU A 120 -0.34 2.63 -16.78
N PRO A 121 0.34 1.51 -17.07
CA PRO A 121 0.96 0.69 -16.04
C PRO A 121 2.04 1.45 -15.26
N ALA A 122 2.76 2.38 -15.89
CA ALA A 122 3.78 3.19 -15.23
C ALA A 122 3.19 4.19 -14.22
N ARG A 123 2.05 4.82 -14.53
CA ARG A 123 1.36 5.73 -13.61
C ARG A 123 0.85 4.94 -12.40
N LEU A 124 0.18 3.82 -12.66
CA LEU A 124 -0.37 2.95 -11.63
C LEU A 124 0.73 2.36 -10.74
N GLU A 125 1.87 1.94 -11.31
CA GLU A 125 3.03 1.48 -10.54
C GLU A 125 3.57 2.59 -9.62
N LYS A 126 3.67 3.83 -10.12
CA LYS A 126 4.12 4.97 -9.30
C LYS A 126 3.19 5.21 -8.10
N GLU A 127 1.89 5.12 -8.30
CA GLU A 127 0.91 5.28 -7.23
C GLU A 127 0.97 4.12 -6.23
N ALA A 128 1.13 2.88 -6.71
CA ALA A 128 1.33 1.71 -5.85
C ALA A 128 2.61 1.84 -5.01
N ARG A 129 3.72 2.31 -5.61
CA ARG A 129 4.97 2.56 -4.89
C ARG A 129 4.77 3.61 -3.80
N ARG A 130 4.14 4.75 -4.11
CA ARG A 130 3.84 5.78 -3.11
C ARG A 130 2.96 5.24 -1.97
N ALA A 131 1.93 4.45 -2.29
CA ALA A 131 1.08 3.84 -1.27
C ALA A 131 1.86 2.92 -0.34
N ILE A 132 2.77 2.10 -0.88
CA ILE A 132 3.65 1.21 -0.10
C ILE A 132 4.64 2.01 0.75
N GLU A 133 5.15 3.13 0.24
CA GLU A 133 6.05 4.00 1.00
C GLU A 133 5.33 4.60 2.22
N LEU A 134 4.12 5.11 2.05
CA LEU A 134 3.30 5.66 3.15
C LEU A 134 2.90 4.60 4.17
N MET A 135 2.55 3.41 3.69
CA MET A 135 2.25 2.27 4.54
C MET A 135 3.48 1.85 5.35
N ALA A 136 4.65 1.74 4.71
CA ALA A 136 5.88 1.39 5.41
C ALA A 136 6.21 2.39 6.53
N ASP A 137 6.07 3.70 6.26
CA ASP A 137 6.30 4.74 7.27
C ASP A 137 5.27 4.70 8.39
N ALA A 138 3.99 4.47 8.08
CA ALA A 138 2.95 4.30 9.09
C ALA A 138 3.28 3.11 10.00
N LEU A 139 3.48 1.92 9.45
CA LEU A 139 3.77 0.72 10.25
C LEU A 139 5.02 0.91 11.13
N ALA A 140 6.03 1.63 10.64
CA ALA A 140 7.24 1.96 11.39
C ALA A 140 7.08 3.11 12.41
N GLY A 141 5.90 3.71 12.54
CA GLY A 141 5.65 4.80 13.47
C GLY A 141 6.23 6.16 13.07
N ARG A 142 6.37 6.42 11.76
CA ARG A 142 7.01 7.62 11.19
C ARG A 142 6.08 8.54 10.41
N ALA A 143 4.78 8.42 10.67
CA ALA A 143 3.75 9.22 10.03
C ALA A 143 3.83 10.71 10.41
#